data_AF-A0A9E1XRB0-F1
#
_entry.id   AF-A0A9E1XRB0-F1
#
_cell.length_a   1.000
_cell.length_b   1.000
_cell.length_c   1.000
_cell.angle_alpha   90.00
_cell.angle_beta   90.00
_cell.angle_gamma   90.00
#
_symmetry.space_group_name_H-M   'P 1'
#
loop_
_entity.id
_entity.type
_entity.pdbx_description
1 polymer ?
#
loop_
_entity_poly.entity_id
_entity_poly.type
_entity_poly.pdbx_seq_one_letter_code
_entity_poly.pdbx_strand_id
1 'polypeptide(L)'
;PTLSYLPEAHWPNLNATLVADAAPPTCQVVVSAPLTASVQGVLTVTKGGASIASRKIHLKPGGRTTASFPVEANSALVGGETTLNVKLKGTTLHSKDRQPAGTPLPIDAQLRSKSGPQTIDMTVEVPIRLASKPIRDGVRVEAETIAKEGGGKVHIREDKKGVVGKAISHWDDAGHWLEWSIAVPKAGAYSLLVRYASPHPVARAFIVDGRQAEPLRFPGSGGFGSHASEWDHAQGAQKLSLSAGQHTFRLENTDGKGLNLDYLLLQPMRVE
;
A
#
# COMPACT_ATOMS: atom_id res chain seq x y z
N PRO A 1 -5.01 -28.72 5.79
CA PRO A 1 -4.49 -30.09 5.56
C PRO A 1 -3.13 -30.24 6.26
N THR A 2 -2.96 -31.29 7.07
CA THR A 2 -1.67 -31.61 7.71
C THR A 2 -0.71 -32.13 6.66
N LEU A 3 0.49 -31.55 6.59
CA LEU A 3 1.52 -32.02 5.66
C LEU A 3 2.03 -33.39 6.12
N SER A 4 2.27 -34.30 5.17
CA SER A 4 2.81 -35.65 5.46
C SER A 4 4.28 -35.64 5.93
N TYR A 5 4.93 -34.48 5.88
CA TYR A 5 6.29 -34.24 6.37
C TYR A 5 6.48 -32.74 6.67
N LEU A 6 7.57 -32.39 7.36
CA LEU A 6 7.95 -31.00 7.63
C LEU A 6 8.79 -30.45 6.46
N PRO A 7 8.29 -29.54 5.60
CA PRO A 7 9.04 -29.07 4.44
C PRO A 7 10.35 -28.37 4.81
N GLU A 8 10.36 -27.65 5.93
CA GLU A 8 11.54 -26.95 6.46
C GLU A 8 12.68 -27.90 6.86
N ALA A 9 12.41 -29.19 7.05
CA ALA A 9 13.47 -30.18 7.29
C ALA A 9 14.29 -30.48 6.03
N HIS A 10 13.71 -30.25 4.84
CA HIS A 10 14.26 -30.70 3.57
C HIS A 10 14.50 -29.57 2.57
N TRP A 11 13.77 -28.46 2.68
CA TRP A 11 13.80 -27.36 1.70
C TRP A 11 14.05 -26.00 2.35
N PRO A 12 14.82 -25.11 1.69
CA PRO A 12 14.96 -23.74 2.14
C PRO A 12 13.61 -23.03 2.01
N ASN A 13 13.41 -21.99 2.81
CA ASN A 13 12.23 -21.13 2.71
C ASN A 13 12.66 -19.69 2.42
N LEU A 14 11.87 -19.01 1.59
CA LEU A 14 11.94 -17.58 1.35
C LEU A 14 10.56 -16.99 1.61
N ASN A 15 10.47 -16.12 2.61
CA ASN A 15 9.26 -15.36 2.90
C ASN A 15 9.61 -13.87 2.86
N ALA A 16 8.70 -13.06 2.32
CA ALA A 16 8.85 -11.61 2.32
C ALA A 16 7.55 -10.97 2.80
N THR A 17 7.66 -9.99 3.70
CA THR A 17 6.55 -9.30 4.33
C THR A 17 6.82 -7.80 4.34
N LEU A 18 5.83 -6.99 3.97
CA LEU A 18 5.92 -5.54 4.13
C LEU A 18 5.59 -5.15 5.58
N VAL A 19 6.43 -4.30 6.15
CA VAL A 19 6.18 -3.63 7.43
C VAL A 19 5.93 -2.15 7.12
N ALA A 20 4.65 -1.79 6.97
CA ALA A 20 4.20 -0.47 6.53
C ALA A 20 4.35 0.63 7.61
N ASP A 21 4.34 0.26 8.89
CA ASP A 21 4.43 1.18 10.03
C ASP A 21 5.87 1.63 10.36
N ALA A 22 6.88 1.06 9.69
CA ALA A 22 8.26 1.53 9.81
C ALA A 22 8.45 2.88 9.09
N ALA A 23 9.38 3.71 9.58
CA ALA A 23 9.74 4.99 8.96
C ALA A 23 11.23 4.96 8.54
N PRO A 24 11.56 4.67 7.25
CA PRO A 24 10.65 4.36 6.13
C PRO A 24 10.08 2.93 6.19
N PRO A 25 8.99 2.63 5.43
CA PRO A 25 8.46 1.27 5.32
C PRO A 25 9.54 0.29 4.89
N THR A 26 9.50 -0.94 5.39
CA THR A 26 10.53 -1.95 5.08
C THR A 26 9.92 -3.24 4.55
N CYS A 27 10.51 -3.82 3.51
CA CYS A 27 10.29 -5.21 3.15
C CYS A 27 11.22 -6.08 4.00
N GLN A 28 10.64 -6.86 4.92
CA GLN A 28 11.36 -7.86 5.70
C GLN A 28 11.36 -9.18 4.94
N VAL A 29 12.56 -9.68 4.67
CA VAL A 29 12.77 -10.96 4.01
C VAL A 29 13.38 -11.94 4.98
N VAL A 30 12.73 -13.08 5.14
CA VAL A 30 13.20 -14.20 5.93
C VAL A 30 13.70 -15.29 4.99
N VAL A 31 14.93 -15.72 5.21
CA VAL A 31 15.51 -16.90 4.56
C VAL A 31 15.83 -17.93 5.64
N SER A 32 15.38 -19.16 5.45
CA SER A 32 15.78 -20.29 6.29
C SER A 32 16.45 -21.39 5.47
N ALA A 33 17.40 -22.07 6.10
CA ALA A 33 18.06 -23.25 5.58
C ALA A 33 17.37 -24.53 6.07
N PRO A 34 17.34 -25.60 5.26
CA PRO A 34 16.90 -26.91 5.72
C PRO A 34 17.68 -27.38 6.95
N LEU A 35 17.09 -28.26 7.76
CA LEU A 35 17.78 -28.87 8.91
C LEU A 35 19.04 -29.66 8.50
N THR A 36 19.13 -30.09 7.24
CA THR A 36 20.18 -31.02 6.76
C THR A 36 21.18 -30.38 5.79
N ALA A 37 20.96 -29.14 5.36
CA ALA A 37 21.78 -28.48 4.34
C ALA A 37 22.02 -27.00 4.65
N SER A 38 23.23 -26.55 4.36
CA SER A 38 23.54 -25.12 4.35
C SER A 38 22.97 -24.45 3.10
N VAL A 39 22.66 -23.16 3.21
CA VAL A 39 22.20 -22.32 2.09
C VAL A 39 23.21 -21.19 1.89
N GLN A 40 23.72 -21.06 0.67
CA GLN A 40 24.58 -19.94 0.28
C GLN A 40 24.06 -19.31 -1.00
N GLY A 41 24.00 -17.98 -1.06
CA GLY A 41 23.52 -17.30 -2.26
C GLY A 41 23.49 -15.79 -2.13
N VAL A 42 22.83 -15.16 -3.09
CA VAL A 42 22.55 -13.73 -3.10
C VAL A 42 21.03 -13.55 -3.09
N LEU A 43 20.57 -12.81 -2.09
CA LEU A 43 19.22 -12.30 -2.01
C LEU A 43 19.18 -10.95 -2.74
N THR A 44 18.28 -10.81 -3.71
CA THR A 44 18.10 -9.58 -4.48
C THR A 44 16.66 -9.12 -4.40
N VAL A 45 16.45 -7.82 -4.16
CA VAL A 45 15.14 -7.17 -4.22
C VAL A 45 15.10 -6.28 -5.44
N THR A 46 14.04 -6.40 -6.24
CA THR A 46 13.81 -5.55 -7.42
C THR A 46 12.45 -4.88 -7.36
N LYS A 47 12.38 -3.67 -7.95
CA LYS A 47 11.15 -2.88 -8.13
C LYS A 47 11.09 -2.42 -9.58
N GLY A 48 10.00 -2.72 -10.30
CA GLY A 48 9.86 -2.36 -11.72
C GLY A 48 11.00 -2.88 -12.61
N GLY A 49 11.57 -4.05 -12.28
CA GLY A 49 12.71 -4.64 -12.99
C GLY A 49 14.09 -4.16 -12.54
N ALA A 50 14.21 -3.04 -11.81
CA ALA A 50 15.49 -2.53 -11.32
C ALA A 50 15.84 -3.15 -9.95
N SER A 51 17.10 -3.58 -9.76
CA SER A 51 17.59 -4.02 -8.45
C SER A 51 17.76 -2.82 -7.52
N ILE A 52 17.10 -2.88 -6.37
CA ILE A 52 17.15 -1.81 -5.35
C ILE A 52 17.99 -2.20 -4.14
N ALA A 53 18.19 -3.50 -3.90
CA ALA A 53 19.07 -4.01 -2.86
C ALA A 53 19.55 -5.42 -3.16
N SER A 54 20.72 -5.77 -2.62
CA SER A 54 21.22 -7.14 -2.61
C SER A 54 21.95 -7.46 -1.31
N ARG A 55 21.90 -8.73 -0.89
CA ARG A 55 22.60 -9.21 0.31
C ARG A 55 23.10 -10.63 0.09
N LYS A 56 24.38 -10.86 0.37
CA LYS A 56 24.93 -12.22 0.43
C LYS A 56 24.37 -12.95 1.65
N ILE A 57 23.90 -14.18 1.44
CA ILE A 57 23.38 -15.05 2.49
C ILE A 57 24.29 -16.26 2.61
N HIS A 58 24.62 -16.62 3.85
CA HIS A 58 25.29 -17.87 4.19
C HIS A 58 24.72 -18.40 5.51
N LEU A 59 23.96 -19.49 5.42
CA LEU A 59 23.27 -20.11 6.54
C LEU A 59 23.78 -21.52 6.74
N LYS A 60 24.09 -21.86 7.98
CA LYS A 60 24.31 -23.25 8.40
C LYS A 60 22.99 -24.03 8.35
N PRO A 61 23.03 -25.38 8.33
CA PRO A 61 21.80 -26.19 8.45
C PRO A 61 20.94 -25.76 9.64
N GLY A 62 19.63 -25.62 9.42
CA GLY A 62 18.65 -25.11 10.39
C GLY A 62 18.76 -23.61 10.71
N GLY A 63 19.70 -22.90 10.09
CA GLY A 63 19.90 -21.47 10.29
C GLY A 63 18.81 -20.63 9.63
N ARG A 64 18.53 -19.46 10.23
CA ARG A 64 17.61 -18.45 9.69
C ARG A 64 18.28 -17.08 9.73
N THR A 65 17.95 -16.24 8.75
CA THR A 65 18.28 -14.81 8.79
C THR A 65 17.10 -13.96 8.34
N THR A 66 17.04 -12.75 8.88
CA THR A 66 16.10 -11.71 8.45
C THR A 66 16.91 -10.56 7.85
N ALA A 67 16.48 -10.07 6.69
CA ALA A 67 17.01 -8.89 6.04
C ALA A 67 15.89 -7.88 5.84
N SER A 68 16.13 -6.63 6.25
CA SER A 68 15.16 -5.54 6.08
C SER A 68 15.66 -4.61 4.98
N PHE A 69 14.80 -4.31 4.02
CA PHE A 69 15.10 -3.41 2.91
C PHE A 69 14.12 -2.24 2.92
N PRO A 70 14.61 -0.98 2.93
CA PRO A 70 13.72 0.19 2.89
C PRO A 70 12.98 0.24 1.54
N VAL A 71 11.71 0.63 1.58
CA VAL A 71 10.85 0.77 0.40
C VAL A 71 10.39 2.23 0.33
N GLU A 72 10.88 2.97 -0.67
CA GLU A 72 10.49 4.37 -0.84
C GLU A 72 9.15 4.52 -1.59
N ALA A 73 8.29 5.37 -1.03
CA ALA A 73 7.07 5.85 -1.64
C ALA A 73 7.36 6.96 -2.66
N ASN A 74 6.99 6.73 -3.92
CA ASN A 74 6.99 7.76 -4.95
C ASN A 74 5.86 8.75 -4.67
N SER A 75 6.19 10.03 -4.57
CA SER A 75 5.26 11.11 -4.22
C SER A 75 4.23 11.47 -5.30
N ALA A 76 4.28 10.83 -6.47
CA ALA A 76 3.48 11.19 -7.64
C ALA A 76 2.39 10.15 -8.02
N LEU A 77 2.24 9.07 -7.25
CA LEU A 77 1.27 8.03 -7.56
C LEU A 77 -0.03 8.28 -6.80
N VAL A 78 -1.08 8.65 -7.53
CA VAL A 78 -2.47 8.51 -7.10
C VAL A 78 -2.81 7.01 -7.27
N GLY A 79 -3.09 6.29 -6.19
CA GLY A 79 -3.58 4.90 -6.31
C GLY A 79 -2.62 3.82 -6.83
N GLY A 80 -1.30 3.99 -6.70
CA GLY A 80 -0.33 3.03 -7.27
C GLY A 80 -0.02 1.83 -6.37
N GLU A 81 -0.44 0.63 -6.78
CA GLU A 81 0.17 -0.63 -6.29
C GLU A 81 1.54 -0.82 -6.94
N THR A 82 2.52 -1.29 -6.17
CA THR A 82 3.84 -1.66 -6.71
C THR A 82 4.21 -3.07 -6.27
N THR A 83 4.79 -3.86 -7.17
CA THR A 83 5.28 -5.20 -6.84
C THR A 83 6.76 -5.15 -6.54
N LEU A 84 7.16 -5.70 -5.39
CA LEU A 84 8.56 -6.06 -5.16
C LEU A 84 8.76 -7.52 -5.49
N ASN A 85 9.78 -7.81 -6.30
CA ASN A 85 10.23 -9.17 -6.53
C ASN A 85 11.43 -9.45 -5.64
N VAL A 86 11.31 -10.47 -4.82
CA VAL A 86 12.38 -10.94 -3.94
C VAL A 86 12.88 -12.26 -4.48
N LYS A 87 14.15 -12.30 -4.87
CA LYS A 87 14.77 -13.46 -5.50
C LYS A 87 15.95 -13.95 -4.68
N LEU A 88 15.96 -15.23 -4.31
CA LEU A 88 17.16 -15.90 -3.80
C LEU A 88 17.74 -16.80 -4.89
N LYS A 89 18.94 -16.46 -5.35
CA LYS A 89 19.73 -17.32 -6.26
C LYS A 89 20.93 -17.87 -5.49
N GLY A 90 21.07 -19.19 -5.44
CA GLY A 90 22.11 -19.81 -4.64
C GLY A 90 22.19 -21.31 -4.80
N THR A 91 22.81 -21.95 -3.82
CA THR A 91 22.93 -23.40 -3.74
C THR A 91 22.66 -23.93 -2.34
N THR A 92 22.14 -25.15 -2.27
CA THR A 92 22.13 -25.98 -1.05
C THR A 92 23.28 -26.95 -1.08
N LEU A 93 23.94 -27.06 0.07
CA LEU A 93 25.02 -28.02 0.30
C LEU A 93 24.64 -28.89 1.50
N HIS A 94 24.37 -30.17 1.23
CA HIS A 94 24.13 -31.16 2.27
C HIS A 94 25.44 -31.48 2.99
N SER A 95 25.36 -31.64 4.31
CA SER A 95 26.43 -32.28 5.06
C SER A 95 26.64 -33.71 4.52
N LYS A 96 27.87 -34.24 4.57
CA LYS A 96 28.23 -35.55 3.96
C LYS A 96 27.58 -36.77 4.64
N ASP A 97 26.57 -36.58 5.48
CA ASP A 97 25.94 -37.65 6.25
C ASP A 97 24.80 -38.31 5.45
N ARG A 98 24.77 -39.65 5.50
CA ARG A 98 23.87 -40.55 4.78
C ARG A 98 22.44 -40.04 4.74
N GLN A 99 21.86 -39.99 3.53
CA GLN A 99 20.44 -39.79 3.31
C GLN A 99 19.64 -40.90 4.01
N PRO A 100 18.79 -40.60 5.01
CA PRO A 100 17.98 -41.62 5.66
C PRO A 100 16.96 -42.18 4.65
N ALA A 101 16.74 -43.50 4.71
CA ALA A 101 15.77 -44.19 3.88
C ALA A 101 14.36 -43.58 4.08
N GLY A 102 13.65 -43.28 2.99
CA GLY A 102 12.29 -42.71 3.03
C GLY A 102 12.16 -41.21 2.81
N THR A 103 13.24 -40.50 2.43
CA THR A 103 13.15 -39.07 2.07
C THR A 103 12.31 -38.90 0.80
N PRO A 104 11.26 -38.03 0.79
CA PRO A 104 10.49 -37.74 -0.42
C PRO A 104 11.41 -37.26 -1.55
N LEU A 105 11.36 -37.94 -2.70
CA LEU A 105 12.07 -37.51 -3.89
C LEU A 105 11.27 -36.38 -4.56
N PRO A 106 11.90 -35.24 -4.93
CA PRO A 106 11.19 -34.16 -5.61
C PRO A 106 10.61 -34.68 -6.93
N ILE A 107 9.31 -34.46 -7.12
CA ILE A 107 8.69 -34.51 -8.43
C ILE A 107 8.87 -33.12 -9.03
N ASP A 108 9.91 -32.96 -9.85
CA ASP A 108 9.90 -32.07 -10.99
C ASP A 108 11.01 -32.50 -11.95
N ALA A 109 10.70 -32.44 -13.24
CA ALA A 109 11.48 -33.00 -14.33
C ALA A 109 12.85 -32.32 -14.52
N GLN A 110 13.85 -32.56 -13.67
CA GLN A 110 15.26 -32.54 -14.05
C GLN A 110 16.06 -33.62 -13.31
N LEU A 111 16.76 -34.42 -14.11
CA LEU A 111 17.54 -35.58 -13.73
C LEU A 111 18.82 -35.18 -12.93
N ARG A 112 18.90 -35.66 -11.68
CA ARG A 112 20.06 -35.96 -10.79
C ARG A 112 21.10 -34.89 -10.41
N SER A 113 21.48 -34.94 -9.13
CA SER A 113 22.88 -34.78 -8.69
C SER A 113 23.21 -35.82 -7.61
N LYS A 114 24.23 -36.65 -7.86
CA LYS A 114 24.97 -37.40 -6.84
C LYS A 114 26.03 -36.43 -6.28
N SER A 115 25.86 -36.02 -5.02
CA SER A 115 26.85 -35.32 -4.18
C SER A 115 27.48 -34.02 -4.75
N GLY A 116 26.68 -33.15 -5.38
CA GLY A 116 27.08 -31.78 -5.71
C GLY A 116 26.04 -30.74 -5.24
N PRO A 117 26.42 -29.46 -5.08
CA PRO A 117 25.48 -28.40 -4.71
C PRO A 117 24.26 -28.40 -5.63
N GLN A 118 23.06 -28.31 -5.06
CA GLN A 118 21.84 -28.15 -5.84
C GLN A 118 21.59 -26.67 -6.07
N THR A 119 21.25 -26.27 -7.30
CA THR A 119 20.88 -24.89 -7.62
C THR A 119 19.50 -24.59 -7.04
N ILE A 120 19.38 -23.42 -6.42
CA ILE A 120 18.10 -22.88 -5.93
C ILE A 120 17.80 -21.58 -6.67
N ASP A 121 16.58 -21.49 -7.19
CA ASP A 121 15.98 -20.26 -7.69
C ASP A 121 14.58 -20.14 -7.07
N MET A 122 14.45 -19.27 -6.08
CA MET A 122 13.16 -18.97 -5.42
C MET A 122 12.81 -17.52 -5.66
N THR A 123 11.57 -17.27 -6.09
CA THR A 123 11.02 -15.93 -6.29
C THR A 123 9.73 -15.80 -5.50
N VAL A 124 9.60 -14.72 -4.74
CA VAL A 124 8.35 -14.31 -4.10
C VAL A 124 8.02 -12.91 -4.56
N GLU A 125 6.78 -12.70 -4.95
CA GLU A 125 6.23 -11.40 -5.28
C GLU A 125 5.46 -10.87 -4.07
N VAL A 126 5.78 -9.64 -3.65
CA VAL A 126 5.06 -8.95 -2.57
C VAL A 126 4.36 -7.74 -3.18
N PRO A 127 3.02 -7.76 -3.29
CA PRO A 127 2.28 -6.55 -3.63
C PRO A 127 2.40 -5.58 -2.45
N ILE A 128 2.83 -4.37 -2.74
CA ILE A 128 3.07 -3.33 -1.74
C ILE A 128 2.26 -2.11 -2.09
N ARG A 129 1.40 -1.72 -1.16
CA ARG A 129 0.69 -0.45 -1.17
C ARG A 129 1.45 0.53 -0.29
N LEU A 130 2.04 1.54 -0.91
CA LEU A 130 2.77 2.58 -0.18
C LEU A 130 1.81 3.69 0.19
N ALA A 131 2.08 4.34 1.33
CA ALA A 131 1.33 5.50 1.76
C ALA A 131 1.39 6.61 0.71
N SER A 132 0.21 7.08 0.31
CA SER A 132 0.12 8.29 -0.50
C SER A 132 0.53 9.48 0.35
N LYS A 133 1.60 10.17 -0.08
CA LYS A 133 2.13 11.34 0.63
C LYS A 133 1.16 12.51 0.49
N PRO A 134 0.98 13.35 1.52
CA PRO A 134 0.13 14.53 1.39
C PRO A 134 0.62 15.47 0.29
N ILE A 135 -0.30 15.92 -0.55
CA ILE A 135 -0.07 16.93 -1.58
C ILE A 135 -0.21 18.31 -0.93
N ARG A 136 0.75 19.20 -1.21
CA ARG A 136 0.82 20.55 -0.62
C ARG A 136 0.61 21.67 -1.63
N ASP A 137 0.76 21.38 -2.92
CA ASP A 137 0.58 22.36 -3.98
C ASP A 137 -0.91 22.49 -4.33
N GLY A 138 -1.49 23.66 -4.04
CA GLY A 138 -2.91 23.94 -4.24
C GLY A 138 -3.57 24.64 -3.04
N VAL A 139 -4.87 24.86 -3.15
CA VAL A 139 -5.70 25.44 -2.09
C VAL A 139 -6.32 24.31 -1.28
N ARG A 140 -5.85 24.12 -0.04
CA ARG A 140 -6.32 23.04 0.83
C ARG A 140 -7.37 23.54 1.83
N VAL A 141 -8.36 22.69 2.10
CA VAL A 141 -9.26 22.80 3.25
C VAL A 141 -9.20 21.47 4.03
N GLU A 142 -8.94 21.56 5.33
CA GLU A 142 -8.86 20.37 6.19
C GLU A 142 -10.26 19.76 6.37
N ALA A 143 -10.37 18.44 6.43
CA ALA A 143 -11.67 17.78 6.45
C ALA A 143 -12.46 18.12 7.72
N GLU A 144 -11.78 18.35 8.84
CA GLU A 144 -12.39 18.70 10.13
C GLU A 144 -12.94 20.14 10.20
N THR A 145 -12.65 21.01 9.24
CA THR A 145 -13.18 22.38 9.20
C THR A 145 -14.53 22.45 8.48
N ILE A 146 -15.45 21.55 8.85
CA ILE A 146 -16.78 21.44 8.28
C ILE A 146 -17.57 22.71 8.59
N ALA A 147 -18.08 23.37 7.56
CA ALA A 147 -18.94 24.54 7.70
C ALA A 147 -20.36 24.15 8.14
N LYS A 148 -20.91 23.07 7.56
CA LYS A 148 -22.22 22.50 7.91
C LYS A 148 -22.25 21.00 7.64
N GLU A 149 -23.09 20.29 8.38
CA GLU A 149 -23.44 18.90 8.11
C GLU A 149 -24.93 18.66 8.35
N GLY A 150 -25.47 17.61 7.74
CA GLY A 150 -26.84 17.18 7.97
C GLY A 150 -27.07 15.74 7.50
N GLY A 151 -28.07 15.08 8.07
CA GLY A 151 -28.35 13.65 7.79
C GLY A 151 -27.44 12.67 8.53
N GLY A 152 -26.62 13.14 9.47
CA GLY A 152 -25.73 12.32 10.30
C GLY A 152 -24.80 13.20 11.14
N LYS A 153 -23.80 12.58 11.78
CA LYS A 153 -22.76 13.29 12.55
C LYS A 153 -21.39 12.63 12.40
N VAL A 154 -20.41 13.36 11.89
CA VAL A 154 -19.04 12.82 11.82
C VAL A 154 -18.28 12.96 13.13
N HIS A 155 -17.24 12.15 13.29
CA HIS A 155 -16.29 12.24 14.41
C HIS A 155 -14.96 12.80 13.92
N ILE A 156 -14.46 13.84 14.60
CA ILE A 156 -13.11 14.37 14.40
C ILE A 156 -12.10 13.43 15.10
N ARG A 157 -10.99 13.12 14.42
CA ARG A 157 -10.01 12.10 14.80
C ARG A 157 -8.61 12.67 14.85
N GLU A 158 -7.98 12.55 16.01
CA GLU A 158 -6.59 12.97 16.26
C GLU A 158 -5.62 11.77 16.31
N ASP A 159 -6.15 10.54 16.26
CA ASP A 159 -5.42 9.29 16.44
C ASP A 159 -4.93 8.66 15.13
N LYS A 160 -5.31 9.23 13.98
CA LYS A 160 -5.04 8.64 12.67
C LYS A 160 -3.60 8.87 12.24
N LYS A 161 -2.90 7.80 11.84
CA LYS A 161 -1.52 7.88 11.36
C LYS A 161 -1.48 8.41 9.93
N GLY A 162 -0.52 9.29 9.64
CA GLY A 162 -0.22 9.74 8.27
C GLY A 162 -1.21 10.76 7.71
N VAL A 163 -2.06 11.37 8.54
CA VAL A 163 -2.94 12.49 8.19
C VAL A 163 -2.21 13.83 8.33
N VAL A 164 -2.79 14.91 7.79
CA VAL A 164 -2.31 16.28 8.01
C VAL A 164 -3.29 16.97 8.95
N GLY A 165 -2.87 17.24 10.19
CA GLY A 165 -3.79 17.78 11.19
C GLY A 165 -4.67 16.66 11.74
N LYS A 166 -5.99 16.74 11.51
CA LYS A 166 -6.96 15.73 11.96
C LYS A 166 -7.64 15.10 10.75
N ALA A 167 -8.46 14.09 11.01
CA ALA A 167 -9.33 13.50 10.00
C ALA A 167 -10.77 13.43 10.52
N ILE A 168 -11.71 13.17 9.64
CA ILE A 168 -13.08 12.79 10.01
C ILE A 168 -13.32 11.30 9.78
N SER A 169 -14.27 10.74 10.53
CA SER A 169 -14.76 9.36 10.42
C SER A 169 -16.25 9.30 10.74
N HIS A 170 -16.85 8.11 10.66
CA HIS A 170 -18.29 7.89 10.91
C HIS A 170 -19.18 8.67 9.94
N TRP A 171 -18.73 8.79 8.69
CA TRP A 171 -19.52 9.35 7.60
C TRP A 171 -20.22 8.22 6.84
N ASP A 172 -21.06 7.49 7.57
CA ASP A 172 -21.51 6.15 7.20
C ASP A 172 -22.90 6.15 6.54
N ASP A 173 -23.78 7.05 6.97
CA ASP A 173 -25.19 7.02 6.58
C ASP A 173 -25.44 7.58 5.16
N ALA A 174 -26.30 6.91 4.40
CA ALA A 174 -26.80 7.45 3.13
C ALA A 174 -27.64 8.71 3.39
N GLY A 175 -27.40 9.77 2.61
CA GLY A 175 -27.98 11.10 2.79
C GLY A 175 -27.22 12.01 3.76
N HIS A 176 -26.20 11.51 4.47
CA HIS A 176 -25.33 12.35 5.29
C HIS A 176 -24.45 13.20 4.37
N TRP A 177 -24.62 14.53 4.44
CA TRP A 177 -23.86 15.50 3.66
C TRP A 177 -23.00 16.40 4.54
N LEU A 178 -21.89 16.86 3.98
CA LEU A 178 -20.91 17.75 4.59
C LEU A 178 -20.63 18.92 3.63
N GLU A 179 -20.50 20.12 4.18
CA GLU A 179 -20.16 21.36 3.47
C GLU A 179 -18.84 21.95 3.96
N TRP A 180 -18.02 22.41 3.02
CA TRP A 180 -16.83 23.21 3.26
C TRP A 180 -16.91 24.54 2.52
N SER A 181 -16.35 25.59 3.13
CA SER A 181 -16.13 26.88 2.47
C SER A 181 -14.67 26.98 2.05
N ILE A 182 -14.44 27.22 0.76
CA ILE A 182 -13.10 27.23 0.17
C ILE A 182 -12.84 28.60 -0.46
N ALA A 183 -11.75 29.25 -0.01
CA ALA A 183 -11.29 30.53 -0.54
C ALA A 183 -10.40 30.33 -1.76
N VAL A 184 -10.94 30.56 -2.95
CA VAL A 184 -10.19 30.49 -4.21
C VAL A 184 -9.46 31.82 -4.43
N PRO A 185 -8.12 31.85 -4.44
CA PRO A 185 -7.36 33.10 -4.48
C PRO A 185 -7.33 33.77 -5.86
N LYS A 186 -7.54 33.00 -6.94
CA LYS A 186 -7.51 33.48 -8.31
C LYS A 186 -8.54 32.72 -9.14
N ALA A 187 -9.25 33.41 -10.02
CA ALA A 187 -10.15 32.75 -10.96
C ALA A 187 -9.35 31.81 -11.90
N GLY A 188 -9.89 30.62 -12.19
CA GLY A 188 -9.21 29.66 -13.04
C GLY A 188 -9.86 28.28 -13.08
N ALA A 189 -9.16 27.37 -13.76
CA ALA A 189 -9.50 25.97 -13.84
C ALA A 189 -8.80 25.20 -12.71
N TYR A 190 -9.56 24.37 -12.00
CA TYR A 190 -9.08 23.57 -10.88
C TYR A 190 -9.50 22.11 -11.03
N SER A 191 -8.65 21.22 -10.55
CA SER A 191 -9.01 19.82 -10.26
C SER A 191 -9.17 19.66 -8.76
N LEU A 192 -10.22 18.96 -8.33
CA LEU A 192 -10.42 18.61 -6.94
C LEU A 192 -9.71 17.28 -6.65
N LEU A 193 -8.80 17.31 -5.69
CA LEU A 193 -8.20 16.13 -5.08
C LEU A 193 -8.75 15.99 -3.66
N VAL A 194 -9.03 14.76 -3.25
CA VAL A 194 -9.59 14.46 -1.94
C VAL A 194 -8.76 13.36 -1.31
N ARG A 195 -8.16 13.62 -0.14
CA ARG A 195 -7.38 12.63 0.58
C ARG A 195 -8.25 11.87 1.57
N TYR A 196 -8.30 10.55 1.42
CA TYR A 196 -9.29 9.70 2.08
C TYR A 196 -8.71 8.33 2.46
N ALA A 197 -9.47 7.60 3.27
CA ALA A 197 -9.27 6.17 3.52
C ALA A 197 -10.61 5.43 3.53
N SER A 198 -10.71 4.33 2.79
CA SER A 198 -11.88 3.44 2.80
C SER A 198 -11.48 1.98 2.52
N PRO A 199 -12.07 0.98 3.21
CA PRO A 199 -11.82 -0.43 2.89
C PRO A 199 -12.44 -0.88 1.57
N HIS A 200 -13.40 -0.12 1.01
CA HIS A 200 -14.17 -0.52 -0.17
C HIS A 200 -14.34 0.64 -1.15
N PRO A 201 -14.68 0.37 -2.41
CA PRO A 201 -15.10 1.43 -3.32
C PRO A 201 -16.38 2.13 -2.82
N VAL A 202 -16.35 3.46 -2.80
CA VAL A 202 -17.47 4.32 -2.38
C VAL A 202 -17.65 5.52 -3.32
N ALA A 203 -18.82 6.15 -3.24
CA ALA A 203 -19.20 7.30 -4.05
C ALA A 203 -19.75 8.45 -3.20
N ARG A 204 -19.51 9.68 -3.65
CA ARG A 204 -20.14 10.88 -3.09
C ARG A 204 -20.77 11.70 -4.20
N ALA A 205 -22.01 12.14 -4.02
CA ALA A 205 -22.54 13.22 -4.83
C ALA A 205 -21.75 14.49 -4.51
N PHE A 206 -21.51 15.33 -5.52
CA PHE A 206 -20.71 16.54 -5.38
C PHE A 206 -21.50 17.73 -5.91
N ILE A 207 -21.57 18.78 -5.11
CA ILE A 207 -22.29 20.01 -5.41
C ILE A 207 -21.36 21.19 -5.14
N VAL A 208 -21.26 22.10 -6.09
CA VAL A 208 -20.46 23.34 -5.98
C VAL A 208 -21.39 24.52 -6.15
N ASP A 209 -21.44 25.40 -5.15
CA ASP A 209 -22.31 26.58 -5.11
C ASP A 209 -23.79 26.27 -5.44
N GLY A 210 -24.28 25.14 -4.89
CA GLY A 210 -25.65 24.66 -5.11
C GLY A 210 -25.91 24.00 -6.46
N ARG A 211 -24.89 23.85 -7.33
CA ARG A 211 -25.00 23.20 -8.64
C ARG A 211 -24.38 21.80 -8.60
N GLN A 212 -25.10 20.82 -9.11
CA GLN A 212 -24.60 19.44 -9.21
C GLN A 212 -23.35 19.38 -10.11
N ALA A 213 -22.30 18.76 -9.60
CA ALA A 213 -21.07 18.42 -10.31
C ALA A 213 -21.02 16.90 -10.59
N GLU A 214 -20.03 16.48 -11.39
CA GLU A 214 -19.74 15.05 -11.54
C GLU A 214 -19.41 14.43 -10.18
N PRO A 215 -19.99 13.28 -9.86
CA PRO A 215 -19.85 12.70 -8.53
C PRO A 215 -18.43 12.16 -8.32
N LEU A 216 -17.96 12.22 -7.09
CA LEU A 216 -16.66 11.69 -6.73
C LEU A 216 -16.74 10.16 -6.55
N ARG A 217 -15.67 9.49 -6.99
CA ARG A 217 -15.50 8.04 -6.87
C ARG A 217 -14.19 7.79 -6.14
N PHE A 218 -14.27 6.94 -5.13
CA PHE A 218 -13.17 6.61 -4.24
C PHE A 218 -12.94 5.11 -4.32
N PRO A 219 -11.86 4.66 -4.99
CA PRO A 219 -11.45 3.26 -4.91
C PRO A 219 -11.19 2.79 -3.47
N GLY A 220 -11.24 1.49 -3.21
CA GLY A 220 -10.81 0.97 -1.91
C GLY A 220 -9.33 1.26 -1.67
N SER A 221 -9.00 1.87 -0.53
CA SER A 221 -7.63 2.17 -0.12
C SER A 221 -7.05 1.18 0.90
N GLY A 222 -7.80 0.14 1.24
CA GLY A 222 -7.34 -0.98 2.06
C GLY A 222 -7.66 -0.87 3.55
N GLY A 223 -8.28 0.22 4.01
CA GLY A 223 -8.73 0.33 5.40
C GLY A 223 -9.28 1.70 5.77
N PHE A 224 -9.54 1.90 7.06
CA PHE A 224 -10.08 3.14 7.62
C PHE A 224 -8.98 4.08 8.16
N GLY A 225 -7.74 4.00 7.65
CA GLY A 225 -6.67 4.92 8.01
C GLY A 225 -6.01 4.61 9.36
N SER A 226 -6.02 3.36 9.81
CA SER A 226 -5.27 2.93 11.00
C SER A 226 -3.76 2.94 10.75
N HIS A 227 -3.37 2.73 9.49
CA HIS A 227 -2.00 2.78 9.00
C HIS A 227 -1.85 3.88 7.94
N ALA A 228 -0.66 4.49 7.86
CA ALA A 228 -0.39 5.55 6.88
C ALA A 228 -0.58 5.06 5.42
N SER A 229 -0.36 3.77 5.16
CA SER A 229 -0.53 3.11 3.85
C SER A 229 -1.99 2.99 3.38
N GLU A 230 -2.96 3.21 4.26
CA GLU A 230 -4.39 3.15 3.94
C GLU A 230 -4.95 4.48 3.45
N TRP A 231 -4.16 5.55 3.48
CA TRP A 231 -4.56 6.86 2.98
C TRP A 231 -4.15 7.04 1.53
N ASP A 232 -5.07 7.56 0.71
CA ASP A 232 -4.88 7.81 -0.71
C ASP A 232 -5.60 9.07 -1.18
N HIS A 233 -5.43 9.43 -2.45
CA HIS A 233 -6.12 10.53 -3.10
C HIS A 233 -7.09 10.02 -4.14
N ALA A 234 -8.28 10.61 -4.19
CA ALA A 234 -9.18 10.52 -5.32
C ALA A 234 -9.18 11.86 -6.06
N GLN A 235 -9.15 11.82 -7.38
CA GLN A 235 -9.28 13.00 -8.22
C GLN A 235 -10.68 13.07 -8.81
N GLY A 236 -11.32 14.22 -8.71
CA GLY A 236 -12.59 14.49 -9.39
C GLY A 236 -12.40 14.46 -10.91
N ALA A 237 -13.34 13.82 -11.60
CA ALA A 237 -13.29 13.69 -13.07
C ALA A 237 -13.57 15.02 -13.79
N GLN A 238 -14.32 15.91 -13.16
CA GLN A 238 -14.69 17.20 -13.73
C GLN A 238 -13.63 18.27 -13.46
N LYS A 239 -13.31 19.05 -14.49
CA LYS A 239 -12.62 20.34 -14.38
C LYS A 239 -13.58 21.40 -13.81
N LEU A 240 -13.18 22.03 -12.70
CA LEU A 240 -13.96 23.08 -12.04
C LEU A 240 -13.48 24.45 -12.52
N SER A 241 -14.37 25.23 -13.12
CA SER A 241 -14.10 26.64 -13.45
C SER A 241 -14.61 27.51 -12.29
N LEU A 242 -13.69 28.06 -11.50
CA LEU A 242 -13.99 28.81 -10.28
C LEU A 242 -13.56 30.27 -10.42
N SER A 243 -14.34 31.18 -9.85
CA SER A 243 -13.95 32.59 -9.69
C SER A 243 -12.99 32.75 -8.52
N ALA A 244 -12.33 33.90 -8.40
CA ALA A 244 -11.69 34.26 -7.13
C ALA A 244 -12.79 34.58 -6.11
N GLY A 245 -12.65 34.10 -4.87
CA GLY A 245 -13.61 34.31 -3.80
C GLY A 245 -14.01 33.03 -3.07
N GLN A 246 -15.06 33.13 -2.25
CA GLN A 246 -15.58 32.02 -1.47
C GLN A 246 -16.48 31.12 -2.32
N HIS A 247 -16.23 29.82 -2.27
CA HIS A 247 -17.06 28.80 -2.88
C HIS A 247 -17.54 27.80 -1.82
N THR A 248 -18.74 27.26 -1.99
CA THR A 248 -19.30 26.21 -1.12
C THR A 248 -19.21 24.86 -1.83
N PHE A 249 -18.54 23.90 -1.18
CA PHE A 249 -18.38 22.54 -1.67
C PHE A 249 -19.18 21.63 -0.75
N ARG A 250 -20.19 20.95 -1.29
CA ARG A 250 -20.94 19.93 -0.58
C ARG A 250 -20.64 18.55 -1.16
N LEU A 251 -20.33 17.60 -0.28
CA LEU A 251 -20.29 16.19 -0.62
C LEU A 251 -21.35 15.45 0.18
N GLU A 252 -22.02 14.48 -0.46
CA GLU A 252 -23.08 13.69 0.16
C GLU A 252 -22.83 12.20 -0.04
N ASN A 253 -22.97 11.44 1.05
CA ASN A 253 -22.90 9.98 1.02
C ASN A 253 -24.16 9.42 0.35
N THR A 254 -23.99 8.84 -0.84
CA THR A 254 -25.11 8.32 -1.64
C THR A 254 -25.29 6.80 -1.51
N ASP A 255 -24.32 6.09 -0.94
CA ASP A 255 -24.25 4.63 -0.98
C ASP A 255 -24.29 3.97 0.41
N GLY A 256 -24.33 4.75 1.49
CA GLY A 256 -24.40 4.25 2.85
C GLY A 256 -23.12 3.54 3.29
N LYS A 257 -21.98 3.84 2.63
CA LYS A 257 -20.68 3.26 2.97
C LYS A 257 -19.75 4.33 3.50
N GLY A 258 -19.13 4.02 4.65
CA GLY A 258 -18.17 4.89 5.32
C GLY A 258 -16.89 5.15 4.53
N LEU A 259 -16.38 6.37 4.69
CA LEU A 259 -14.99 6.72 4.38
C LEU A 259 -14.48 7.70 5.43
N ASN A 260 -13.18 7.63 5.71
CA ASN A 260 -12.49 8.63 6.49
C ASN A 260 -11.85 9.65 5.55
N LEU A 261 -11.83 10.92 5.96
CA LEU A 261 -11.39 12.02 5.12
C LEU A 261 -10.35 12.86 5.88
N ASP A 262 -9.27 13.22 5.19
CA ASP A 262 -8.16 14.03 5.72
C ASP A 262 -8.29 15.47 5.23
N TYR A 263 -8.37 15.69 3.92
CA TYR A 263 -8.58 17.04 3.37
C TYR A 263 -9.14 17.01 1.94
N LEU A 264 -9.60 18.18 1.50
CA LEU A 264 -9.86 18.51 0.10
C LEU A 264 -8.80 19.50 -0.38
N LEU A 265 -8.36 19.35 -1.63
CA LEU A 265 -7.34 20.19 -2.25
C LEU A 265 -7.76 20.57 -3.66
N LEU A 266 -7.85 21.88 -3.93
CA LEU A 266 -7.99 22.40 -5.29
C LEU A 266 -6.61 22.63 -5.89
N GLN A 267 -6.25 21.83 -6.88
CA GLN A 267 -5.02 22.00 -7.63
C GLN A 267 -5.30 22.82 -8.89
N PRO A 268 -4.62 23.97 -9.09
CA PRO A 268 -4.73 24.73 -10.33
C PRO A 268 -4.34 23.85 -11.53
N MET A 269 -5.18 23.82 -12.55
CA MET A 269 -4.83 23.19 -13.82
C MET A 269 -3.98 24.16 -14.62
N ARG A 270 -2.80 23.72 -15.06
CA ARG A 270 -2.00 24.50 -16.00
C ARG A 270 -2.78 24.61 -17.31
N VAL A 271 -2.81 25.82 -17.87
CA VAL A 271 -3.30 26.03 -19.23
C VAL A 271 -2.18 25.52 -20.13
N GLU A 272 -2.45 24.46 -20.89
CA GLU A 272 -1.58 24.04 -22.00
C GLU A 272 -1.63 25.08 -23.14
#